data_AF-A0A6A3A8B2-F1
#
_entry.id   AF-A0A6A3A8B2-F1
#
_cell.length_a   1.000
_cell.length_b   1.000
_cell.length_c   1.000
_cell.angle_alpha   90.00
_cell.angle_beta   90.00
_cell.angle_gamma   90.00
#
_symmetry.space_group_name_H-M   'P 1'
#
loop_
_entity.id
_entity.type
_entity.pdbx_description
1 polymer ?
#
loop_
_entity_poly.entity_id
_entity_poly.type
_entity_poly.pdbx_seq_one_letter_code
_entity_poly.pdbx_strand_id
1 'polypeptide(L)'
;MVIYAGLQFENSCEVGGFSNLTNAYCLVAIGGSENFYSAFESELVDVIPVVKTSIAGTRIIGRLCAGENFLRLYRSYLLDASDFAYPSVLCPAGNKNGLLVPHNTTDQELQHLQNSLPDQVVVQRIEEKLSALGNCIACNDHVALSHTDLDKPDVKLKLSVPLLLPTSGQKIAGNILVGSYCAFSNRGGLVHPHTSIEDLDELSTLLQAPLVAGTINRGSEVIAAGMTVNDWTAFCGSDTTAMELSVIESVCKLTEAQPTAIVEEMRKSLIDTQLIEHKALNLGVVGSSPTESPTEAALNLSLGTFYYSASPLPHYI
;
A
#
# COMPACT_ATOMS: atom_id res chain seq x y z
N MET A 1 9.41 -4.56 -2.55
CA MET A 1 8.77 -3.61 -1.62
C MET A 1 9.53 -2.30 -1.79
N VAL A 2 8.91 -1.29 -2.38
CA VAL A 2 9.61 -0.13 -2.97
C VAL A 2 8.89 1.16 -2.59
N ILE A 3 9.67 2.18 -2.21
CA ILE A 3 9.18 3.55 -2.09
C ILE A 3 9.44 4.28 -3.38
N TYR A 4 8.37 4.82 -3.97
CA TYR A 4 8.45 5.72 -5.10
C TYR A 4 8.43 7.15 -4.60
N ALA A 5 9.61 7.76 -4.59
CA ALA A 5 9.78 9.18 -4.34
C ALA A 5 9.92 9.92 -5.68
N GLY A 6 9.58 11.21 -5.70
CA GLY A 6 9.77 12.02 -6.91
C GLY A 6 8.52 12.23 -7.76
N LEU A 7 7.34 11.77 -7.31
CA LEU A 7 6.14 11.87 -8.13
C LEU A 7 5.52 13.27 -8.08
N GLN A 8 5.09 13.72 -9.26
CA GLN A 8 4.34 14.96 -9.42
C GLN A 8 3.18 14.75 -10.39
N PHE A 9 2.03 15.31 -10.04
CA PHE A 9 0.87 15.40 -10.91
C PHE A 9 0.68 16.86 -11.34
N GLU A 10 0.87 17.17 -12.63
CA GLU A 10 0.71 18.54 -13.18
C GLU A 10 1.42 19.64 -12.35
N ASN A 11 2.67 19.37 -11.90
CA ASN A 11 3.50 20.20 -11.01
C ASN A 11 3.06 20.25 -9.53
N SER A 12 2.08 19.45 -9.12
CA SER A 12 1.73 19.27 -7.71
C SER A 12 2.46 18.07 -7.11
N CYS A 13 3.01 18.26 -5.91
CA CYS A 13 3.62 17.21 -5.09
C CYS A 13 2.57 16.45 -4.25
N GLU A 14 1.28 16.78 -4.38
CA GLU A 14 0.19 16.16 -3.63
C GLU A 14 -0.33 14.91 -4.34
N VAL A 15 0.51 13.88 -4.44
CA VAL A 15 0.20 12.60 -5.13
C VAL A 15 -1.06 11.94 -4.55
N GLY A 16 -1.24 12.04 -3.23
CA GLY A 16 -2.41 11.51 -2.53
C GLY A 16 -3.71 12.24 -2.85
N GLY A 17 -3.69 13.44 -3.45
CA GLY A 17 -4.89 14.10 -3.98
C GLY A 17 -5.43 13.48 -5.27
N PHE A 18 -4.56 12.84 -6.05
CA PHE A 18 -4.86 12.35 -7.40
C PHE A 18 -4.79 10.83 -7.53
N SER A 19 -4.46 10.13 -6.44
CA SER A 19 -4.41 8.68 -6.40
C SER A 19 -5.00 8.16 -5.10
N ASN A 20 -5.57 6.96 -5.17
CA ASN A 20 -6.02 6.21 -4.00
C ASN A 20 -5.47 4.79 -4.11
N LEU A 21 -4.62 4.41 -3.17
CA LEU A 21 -3.96 3.11 -3.16
C LEU A 21 -4.54 2.25 -2.06
N THR A 22 -4.95 1.03 -2.42
CA THR A 22 -5.37 -0.01 -1.49
C THR A 22 -4.60 -1.30 -1.75
N ASN A 23 -4.85 -2.32 -0.94
CA ASN A 23 -4.29 -3.67 -1.14
C ASN A 23 -4.96 -4.45 -2.29
N ALA A 24 -6.09 -4.00 -2.85
CA ALA A 24 -6.77 -4.74 -3.93
C ALA A 24 -6.88 -3.98 -5.24
N TYR A 25 -6.83 -2.65 -5.20
CA TYR A 25 -6.94 -1.80 -6.38
C TYR A 25 -6.24 -0.46 -6.15
N CYS A 26 -5.86 0.17 -7.25
CA CYS A 26 -5.37 1.54 -7.25
C CYS A 26 -6.26 2.38 -8.17
N LEU A 27 -6.75 3.51 -7.67
CA LEU A 27 -7.43 4.51 -8.49
C LEU A 27 -6.45 5.63 -8.81
N VAL A 28 -6.42 6.03 -10.08
CA VAL A 28 -5.61 7.16 -10.54
C VAL A 28 -6.45 8.16 -11.32
N ALA A 29 -6.21 9.45 -11.09
CA ALA A 29 -6.88 10.53 -11.81
C ALA A 29 -6.61 10.46 -13.31
N ILE A 30 -7.62 10.79 -14.10
CA ILE A 30 -7.44 11.06 -15.53
C ILE A 30 -6.66 12.38 -15.75
N GLY A 31 -5.87 12.44 -16.81
CA GLY A 31 -5.11 13.63 -17.20
C GLY A 31 -3.74 13.77 -16.52
N GLY A 32 -3.20 12.71 -15.92
CA GLY A 32 -1.83 12.66 -15.43
C GLY A 32 -0.80 12.59 -16.56
N SER A 33 0.47 12.86 -16.22
CA SER A 33 1.59 12.65 -17.14
C SER A 33 1.88 11.16 -17.32
N GLU A 34 2.50 10.77 -18.44
CA GLU A 34 2.95 9.39 -18.64
C GLU A 34 3.90 8.97 -17.52
N ASN A 35 4.81 9.84 -17.08
CA ASN A 35 5.70 9.58 -15.95
C ASN A 35 4.94 9.20 -14.67
N PHE A 36 3.82 9.88 -14.40
CA PHE A 36 2.97 9.56 -13.26
C PHE A 36 2.39 8.15 -13.42
N TYR A 37 1.75 7.86 -14.56
CA TYR A 37 1.16 6.55 -14.81
C TYR A 37 2.18 5.42 -14.80
N SER A 38 3.34 5.61 -15.42
CA SER A 38 4.39 4.61 -15.49
C SER A 38 4.90 4.20 -14.11
N ALA A 39 4.94 5.11 -13.13
CA ALA A 39 5.38 4.78 -11.78
C ALA A 39 4.38 3.88 -11.03
N PHE A 40 3.08 4.10 -11.22
CA PHE A 40 2.06 3.20 -10.65
C PHE A 40 2.02 1.89 -11.44
N GLU A 41 2.07 1.95 -12.76
CA GLU A 41 1.98 0.78 -13.62
C GLU A 41 3.18 -0.16 -13.48
N SER A 42 4.40 0.36 -13.28
CA SER A 42 5.60 -0.46 -13.16
C SER A 42 5.62 -1.39 -11.94
N GLU A 43 4.93 -1.03 -10.86
CA GLU A 43 4.86 -1.86 -9.65
C GLU A 43 3.56 -2.60 -9.51
N LEU A 44 2.45 -1.97 -9.91
CA LEU A 44 1.13 -2.43 -9.52
C LEU A 44 0.51 -3.34 -10.58
N VAL A 45 0.88 -3.23 -11.86
CA VAL A 45 0.20 -3.95 -12.96
C VAL A 45 0.15 -5.46 -12.75
N ASP A 46 1.18 -6.05 -12.14
CA ASP A 46 1.24 -7.50 -11.91
C ASP A 46 0.47 -7.96 -10.66
N VAL A 47 0.10 -7.03 -9.76
CA VAL A 47 -0.47 -7.36 -8.43
C VAL A 47 -1.90 -6.82 -8.25
N ILE A 48 -2.16 -5.57 -8.62
CA ILE A 48 -3.47 -4.92 -8.47
C ILE A 48 -3.86 -4.10 -9.72
N PRO A 49 -5.15 -4.07 -10.09
CA PRO A 49 -5.62 -3.24 -11.19
C PRO A 49 -5.44 -1.75 -10.88
N VAL A 50 -4.82 -1.03 -11.81
CA VAL A 50 -4.71 0.44 -11.81
C VAL A 50 -5.83 1.01 -12.68
N VAL A 51 -6.83 1.63 -12.06
CA VAL A 51 -8.02 2.15 -12.72
C VAL A 51 -7.92 3.65 -12.89
N LYS A 52 -7.91 4.11 -14.14
CA LYS A 52 -7.94 5.54 -14.48
C LYS A 52 -9.39 6.02 -14.49
N THR A 53 -9.74 6.95 -13.62
CA THR A 53 -11.12 7.44 -13.48
C THR A 53 -11.19 8.91 -13.07
N SER A 54 -12.34 9.54 -13.31
CA SER A 54 -12.80 10.73 -12.61
C SER A 54 -13.88 10.35 -11.60
N ILE A 55 -14.12 11.23 -10.62
CA ILE A 55 -15.24 11.10 -9.69
C ILE A 55 -16.01 12.42 -9.72
N ALA A 56 -17.30 12.34 -10.03
CA ALA A 56 -18.17 13.49 -10.17
C ALA A 56 -17.64 14.52 -11.20
N GLY A 57 -17.00 14.03 -12.27
CA GLY A 57 -16.36 14.89 -13.28
C GLY A 57 -15.10 15.62 -12.81
N THR A 58 -14.60 15.31 -11.62
CA THR A 58 -13.37 15.91 -11.06
C THR A 58 -12.18 14.97 -11.21
N ARG A 59 -10.99 15.55 -11.28
CA ARG A 59 -9.70 14.83 -11.30
C ARG A 59 -9.17 14.53 -9.89
N ILE A 60 -9.88 14.95 -8.86
CA ILE A 60 -9.47 14.77 -7.47
C ILE A 60 -10.14 13.49 -6.96
N ILE A 61 -9.45 12.37 -7.14
CA ILE A 61 -9.97 11.04 -6.80
C ILE A 61 -9.24 10.41 -5.61
N GLY A 62 -8.31 11.14 -5.00
CA GLY A 62 -7.59 10.75 -3.79
C GLY A 62 -8.14 11.51 -2.57
N ARG A 63 -7.27 12.11 -1.76
CA ARG A 63 -7.56 12.91 -0.58
C ARG A 63 -6.91 14.29 -0.72
N LEU A 64 -7.68 15.37 -0.61
CA LEU A 64 -7.16 16.72 -0.85
C LEU A 64 -6.85 17.45 0.47
N CYS A 65 -5.83 18.31 0.43
CA CYS A 65 -5.47 19.22 1.51
C CYS A 65 -6.62 20.15 1.93
N ALA A 66 -7.18 19.93 3.11
CA ALA A 66 -8.02 20.92 3.78
C ALA A 66 -7.12 22.00 4.42
N GLY A 67 -6.75 23.03 3.65
CA GLY A 67 -5.92 24.16 4.14
C GLY A 67 -5.87 25.33 3.15
N GLU A 68 -5.36 26.50 3.53
CA GLU A 68 -5.44 27.78 2.78
C GLU A 68 -4.93 27.74 1.32
N ASN A 69 -4.09 26.76 0.95
CA ASN A 69 -3.66 26.54 -0.45
C ASN A 69 -4.75 25.95 -1.36
N PHE A 70 -5.85 25.48 -0.77
CA PHE A 70 -7.06 25.00 -1.43
C PHE A 70 -7.59 26.02 -2.46
N LEU A 71 -7.66 27.31 -2.12
CA LEU A 71 -8.13 28.36 -3.03
C LEU A 71 -7.20 28.60 -4.22
N ARG A 72 -5.90 28.28 -4.09
CA ARG A 72 -4.90 28.56 -5.12
C ARG A 72 -4.90 27.50 -6.22
N LEU A 73 -5.06 26.23 -5.86
CA LEU A 73 -5.29 25.13 -6.81
C LEU A 73 -6.71 25.21 -7.41
N TYR A 74 -7.71 25.63 -6.64
CA TYR A 74 -9.09 25.78 -7.11
C TYR A 74 -9.21 26.81 -8.26
N ARG A 75 -8.46 27.91 -8.19
CA ARG A 75 -8.52 29.00 -9.18
C ARG A 75 -7.84 28.69 -10.52
N SER A 76 -6.96 27.68 -10.59
CA SER A 76 -6.31 27.29 -11.85
C SER A 76 -7.05 26.17 -12.61
N TYR A 77 -7.93 25.41 -11.95
CA TYR A 77 -8.47 24.17 -12.50
C TYR A 77 -9.98 24.14 -12.79
N LEU A 78 -10.75 25.15 -12.37
CA LEU A 78 -12.19 25.24 -12.65
C LEU A 78 -12.57 26.63 -13.17
N LEU A 79 -13.04 26.68 -14.41
CA LEU A 79 -13.72 27.84 -15.01
C LEU A 79 -15.14 27.94 -14.43
N ASP A 80 -15.50 29.14 -13.96
CA ASP A 80 -16.85 29.62 -13.66
C ASP A 80 -17.74 28.77 -12.72
N ALA A 81 -17.74 29.08 -11.42
CA ALA A 81 -18.88 28.76 -10.55
C ALA A 81 -18.98 29.75 -9.37
N SER A 82 -20.00 30.60 -9.41
CA SER A 82 -20.26 31.72 -8.50
C SER A 82 -21.25 31.41 -7.36
N ASP A 83 -21.55 30.16 -7.09
CA ASP A 83 -22.40 29.75 -5.97
C ASP A 83 -21.98 28.35 -5.54
N PHE A 84 -21.52 28.16 -4.30
CA PHE A 84 -21.70 26.97 -3.44
C PHE A 84 -20.78 27.04 -2.22
N ALA A 85 -21.35 26.78 -1.05
CA ALA A 85 -20.65 26.63 0.23
C ALA A 85 -19.48 25.65 0.10
N TYR A 86 -18.31 26.01 0.64
CA TYR A 86 -17.06 25.22 0.76
C TYR A 86 -16.95 24.06 -0.24
N PRO A 87 -16.18 24.20 -1.34
CA PRO A 87 -16.17 23.23 -2.41
C PRO A 87 -15.89 21.83 -1.88
N SER A 88 -16.93 21.01 -1.95
CA SER A 88 -16.99 19.64 -1.51
C SER A 88 -15.96 18.83 -2.30
N VAL A 89 -14.85 18.44 -1.66
CA VAL A 89 -13.85 17.60 -2.30
C VAL A 89 -14.30 16.16 -2.19
N LEU A 90 -14.63 15.57 -3.33
CA LEU A 90 -15.38 14.33 -3.44
C LEU A 90 -14.42 13.14 -3.50
N CYS A 91 -13.68 12.98 -2.42
CA CYS A 91 -12.67 11.96 -2.26
C CYS A 91 -13.31 10.59 -1.95
N PRO A 92 -13.08 9.53 -2.74
CA PRO A 92 -13.52 8.19 -2.39
C PRO A 92 -12.68 7.65 -1.22
N ALA A 93 -13.29 6.82 -0.38
CA ALA A 93 -12.61 6.10 0.69
C ALA A 93 -12.86 4.61 0.49
N GLY A 94 -11.84 3.78 0.56
CA GLY A 94 -12.01 2.36 0.29
C GLY A 94 -10.88 1.51 0.81
N ASN A 95 -11.20 0.27 1.11
CA ASN A 95 -10.24 -0.80 1.40
C ASN A 95 -10.36 -1.89 0.34
N LYS A 96 -9.71 -3.04 0.57
CA LYS A 96 -9.78 -4.20 -0.33
C LYS A 96 -11.18 -4.81 -0.53
N ASN A 97 -12.12 -4.55 0.36
CA ASN A 97 -13.48 -5.12 0.37
C ASN A 97 -14.52 -4.16 -0.21
N GLY A 98 -14.27 -2.85 -0.18
CA GLY A 98 -15.28 -1.88 -0.60
C GLY A 98 -14.70 -0.53 -0.96
N LEU A 99 -15.41 0.15 -1.87
CA LEU A 99 -15.12 1.51 -2.31
C LEU A 99 -16.35 2.38 -2.09
N LEU A 100 -16.18 3.42 -1.30
CA LEU A 100 -17.20 4.41 -1.03
C LEU A 100 -17.03 5.58 -1.98
N VAL A 101 -18.09 5.86 -2.74
CA VAL A 101 -18.13 6.98 -3.68
C VAL A 101 -19.22 7.97 -3.27
N PRO A 102 -19.03 9.27 -3.54
CA PRO A 102 -20.03 10.27 -3.19
C PRO A 102 -21.27 10.20 -4.09
N HIS A 103 -22.38 10.74 -3.60
CA HIS A 103 -23.69 10.72 -4.28
C HIS A 103 -23.72 11.37 -5.68
N ASN A 104 -22.81 12.29 -5.97
CA ASN A 104 -22.71 12.98 -7.26
C ASN A 104 -21.84 12.25 -8.29
N THR A 105 -21.30 11.08 -7.94
CA THR A 105 -20.62 10.21 -8.90
C THR A 105 -21.59 9.79 -9.98
N THR A 106 -21.24 10.00 -11.25
CA THR A 106 -22.13 9.69 -12.37
C THR A 106 -22.34 8.18 -12.53
N ASP A 107 -23.42 7.77 -13.19
CA ASP A 107 -23.68 6.35 -13.49
C ASP A 107 -22.62 5.74 -14.41
N GLN A 108 -22.07 6.55 -15.33
CA GLN A 108 -20.99 6.13 -16.21
C GLN A 108 -19.69 5.85 -15.43
N GLU A 109 -19.31 6.74 -14.50
CA GLU A 109 -18.14 6.54 -13.63
C GLU A 109 -18.33 5.32 -12.72
N LEU A 110 -19.52 5.15 -12.14
CA LEU A 110 -19.80 4.01 -11.27
C LEU A 110 -19.74 2.69 -12.05
N GLN A 111 -20.31 2.64 -13.25
CA GLN A 111 -20.23 1.45 -14.09
C GLN A 111 -18.78 1.16 -14.53
N HIS A 112 -18.00 2.19 -14.84
CA HIS A 112 -16.56 2.05 -15.15
C HIS A 112 -15.77 1.46 -13.97
N LEU A 113 -16.02 1.95 -12.76
CA LEU A 113 -15.43 1.40 -11.54
C LEU A 113 -15.82 -0.06 -11.33
N GLN A 114 -17.11 -0.40 -11.46
CA GLN A 114 -17.59 -1.78 -11.32
C GLN A 114 -16.99 -2.74 -12.34
N ASN A 115 -16.77 -2.28 -13.58
CA ASN A 115 -16.16 -3.11 -14.63
C ASN A 115 -14.65 -3.30 -14.46
N SER A 116 -13.98 -2.36 -13.78
CA SER A 116 -12.51 -2.34 -13.66
C SER A 116 -12.01 -2.90 -12.33
N LEU A 117 -12.85 -2.86 -11.30
CA LEU A 117 -12.54 -3.38 -9.96
C LEU A 117 -12.83 -4.89 -9.89
N PRO A 118 -12.13 -5.64 -9.03
CA PRO A 118 -12.43 -7.05 -8.82
C PRO A 118 -13.80 -7.23 -8.15
N ASP A 119 -14.51 -8.32 -8.48
CA ASP A 119 -15.87 -8.62 -8.00
C ASP A 119 -16.03 -8.65 -6.47
N GLN A 120 -14.92 -8.81 -5.74
CA GLN A 120 -14.90 -8.77 -4.28
C GLN A 120 -15.16 -7.37 -3.71
N VAL A 121 -14.88 -6.31 -4.48
CA VAL A 121 -14.97 -4.92 -4.01
C VAL A 121 -16.39 -4.40 -4.21
N VAL A 122 -17.08 -4.13 -3.10
CA VAL A 122 -18.42 -3.54 -3.14
C VAL A 122 -18.30 -2.02 -3.32
N VAL A 123 -18.71 -1.53 -4.50
CA VAL A 123 -18.81 -0.09 -4.78
C VAL A 123 -20.17 0.43 -4.29
N GLN A 124 -20.18 1.33 -3.32
CA GLN A 124 -21.41 1.92 -2.78
C GLN A 124 -21.37 3.45 -2.82
N ARG A 125 -22.46 4.05 -3.33
CA ARG A 125 -22.72 5.48 -3.21
C ARG A 125 -23.21 5.82 -1.81
N ILE A 126 -22.63 6.87 -1.23
CA ILE A 126 -23.04 7.41 0.07
C ILE A 126 -23.59 8.83 -0.11
N GLU A 127 -24.82 9.00 0.36
CA GLU A 127 -25.46 10.30 0.54
C GLU A 127 -25.17 10.81 1.95
N GLU A 128 -24.15 11.63 2.08
CA GLU A 128 -23.83 12.32 3.32
C GLU A 128 -23.64 13.82 3.11
N LYS A 129 -23.99 14.59 4.14
CA LYS A 129 -23.86 16.07 4.11
C LYS A 129 -22.42 16.53 4.28
N LEU A 130 -21.60 15.70 4.93
CA LEU A 130 -20.19 15.99 5.15
C LEU A 130 -19.41 15.77 3.85
N SER A 131 -18.94 16.88 3.30
CA SER A 131 -18.58 17.06 1.90
C SER A 131 -17.18 16.57 1.49
N ALA A 132 -16.58 15.61 2.20
CA ALA A 132 -15.32 14.98 1.79
C ALA A 132 -15.07 13.63 2.50
N LEU A 133 -15.65 12.55 1.97
CA LEU A 133 -15.54 11.21 2.57
C LEU A 133 -14.09 10.78 2.79
N GLY A 134 -13.20 10.95 1.80
CA GLY A 134 -11.77 10.63 1.94
C GLY A 134 -10.97 11.52 2.90
N ASN A 135 -11.48 12.70 3.28
CA ASN A 135 -10.86 13.52 4.33
C ASN A 135 -11.41 13.18 5.71
N CYS A 136 -12.64 12.67 5.77
CA CYS A 136 -13.32 12.28 6.99
C CYS A 136 -13.05 10.82 7.38
N ILE A 137 -12.55 9.98 6.46
CA ILE A 137 -12.38 8.54 6.66
C ILE A 137 -10.95 8.14 6.29
N ALA A 138 -10.29 7.42 7.18
CA ALA A 138 -9.04 6.72 6.91
C ALA A 138 -9.21 5.25 7.30
N CYS A 139 -8.90 4.32 6.42
CA CYS A 139 -9.13 2.90 6.65
C CYS A 139 -7.89 2.07 6.30
N ASN A 140 -7.66 1.02 7.09
CA ASN A 140 -6.85 -0.13 6.70
C ASN A 140 -7.79 -1.35 6.50
N ASP A 141 -7.24 -2.56 6.46
CA ASP A 141 -8.03 -3.78 6.27
C ASP A 141 -8.67 -4.31 7.56
N HIS A 142 -8.44 -3.68 8.71
CA HIS A 142 -8.87 -4.16 10.02
C HIS A 142 -9.79 -3.17 10.76
N VAL A 143 -9.55 -1.87 10.59
CA VAL A 143 -10.21 -0.78 11.30
C VAL A 143 -10.31 0.43 10.39
N ALA A 144 -11.41 1.17 10.52
CA ALA A 144 -11.60 2.47 9.89
C ALA A 144 -11.72 3.57 10.94
N LEU A 145 -10.94 4.63 10.80
CA LEU A 145 -11.11 5.88 11.53
C LEU A 145 -12.07 6.78 10.76
N SER A 146 -13.03 7.34 11.47
CA SER A 146 -13.96 8.30 10.90
C SER A 146 -14.04 9.58 11.73
N HIS A 147 -14.58 10.62 11.12
CA HIS A 147 -14.99 11.83 11.80
C HIS A 147 -15.99 11.53 12.93
N THR A 148 -15.92 12.24 14.06
CA THR A 148 -16.80 12.02 15.23
C THR A 148 -18.29 12.20 14.89
N ASP A 149 -18.62 13.17 14.03
CA ASP A 149 -20.01 13.41 13.63
C ASP A 149 -20.58 12.35 12.68
N LEU A 150 -19.71 11.49 12.10
CA LEU A 150 -20.10 10.32 11.31
C LEU A 150 -20.32 9.07 12.18
N ASP A 151 -20.09 9.14 13.49
CA ASP A 151 -20.30 8.01 14.42
C ASP A 151 -21.79 7.75 14.75
N LYS A 152 -22.71 8.40 14.03
CA LYS A 152 -24.15 8.11 14.12
C LYS A 152 -24.41 6.69 13.64
N PRO A 153 -25.26 5.89 14.32
CA PRO A 153 -25.44 4.47 14.04
C PRO A 153 -25.86 4.17 12.60
N ASP A 154 -26.71 5.03 12.00
CA ASP A 154 -27.18 4.87 10.62
C ASP A 154 -26.04 5.00 9.59
N VAL A 155 -25.17 5.98 9.81
CA VAL A 155 -24.02 6.27 8.93
C VAL A 155 -22.95 5.21 9.15
N LYS A 156 -22.73 4.84 10.41
CA LYS A 156 -21.83 3.76 10.81
C LYS A 156 -22.16 2.46 10.09
N LEU A 157 -23.44 2.09 10.01
CA LEU A 157 -23.89 0.90 9.28
C LEU A 157 -23.66 1.04 7.77
N LYS A 158 -23.96 2.19 7.18
CA LYS A 158 -23.73 2.44 5.74
C LYS A 158 -22.25 2.39 5.36
N LEU A 159 -21.35 2.72 6.28
CA LEU A 159 -19.89 2.68 6.09
C LEU A 159 -19.32 1.29 6.38
N SER A 160 -19.76 0.64 7.44
CA SER A 160 -19.22 -0.65 7.88
C SER A 160 -19.64 -1.80 6.99
N VAL A 161 -20.82 -1.73 6.33
CA VAL A 161 -21.30 -2.78 5.43
C VAL A 161 -20.41 -2.93 4.18
N PRO A 162 -20.05 -1.86 3.44
CA PRO A 162 -19.15 -1.97 2.29
C PRO A 162 -17.71 -2.33 2.69
N LEU A 163 -17.21 -1.71 3.76
CA LEU A 163 -15.83 -1.90 4.17
C LEU A 163 -15.62 -3.26 4.86
N LEU A 164 -16.69 -3.83 5.43
CA LEU A 164 -16.70 -5.00 6.32
C LEU A 164 -15.84 -4.79 7.57
N LEU A 165 -15.74 -3.55 8.06
CA LEU A 165 -14.87 -3.17 9.17
C LEU A 165 -15.57 -2.32 10.22
N PRO A 166 -15.13 -2.40 11.49
CA PRO A 166 -15.56 -1.48 12.52
C PRO A 166 -15.02 -0.08 12.23
N THR A 167 -15.91 0.91 12.25
CA THR A 167 -15.55 2.33 12.21
C THR A 167 -15.49 2.92 13.62
N SER A 168 -14.46 3.71 13.91
CA SER A 168 -14.29 4.41 15.18
C SER A 168 -14.12 5.90 14.95
N GLY A 169 -14.91 6.71 15.66
CA GLY A 169 -14.80 8.16 15.63
C GLY A 169 -13.59 8.63 16.43
N GLN A 170 -12.60 9.27 15.78
CA GLN A 170 -11.40 9.78 16.45
C GLN A 170 -11.01 11.19 16.00
N LYS A 171 -10.12 11.84 16.76
CA LYS A 171 -9.48 13.11 16.42
C LYS A 171 -7.97 12.95 16.43
N ILE A 172 -7.28 13.67 15.57
CA ILE A 172 -5.81 13.61 15.46
C ILE A 172 -5.26 15.02 15.67
N ALA A 173 -4.44 15.22 16.70
CA ALA A 173 -3.89 16.52 17.06
C ALA A 173 -4.95 17.64 17.19
N GLY A 174 -6.14 17.31 17.72
CA GLY A 174 -7.27 18.23 17.84
C GLY A 174 -8.08 18.42 16.54
N ASN A 175 -7.63 17.87 15.41
CA ASN A 175 -8.33 17.93 14.14
C ASN A 175 -9.34 16.79 13.98
N ILE A 176 -10.48 17.11 13.38
CA ILE A 176 -11.58 16.18 13.10
C ILE A 176 -11.42 15.43 11.76
N LEU A 177 -10.55 15.93 10.87
CA LEU A 177 -10.33 15.39 9.53
C LEU A 177 -9.25 14.31 9.54
N VAL A 178 -9.58 13.14 10.10
CA VAL A 178 -8.65 12.02 10.24
C VAL A 178 -8.04 11.56 8.90
N GLY A 179 -8.81 11.63 7.81
CA GLY A 179 -8.39 11.21 6.47
C GLY A 179 -7.29 12.06 5.84
N SER A 180 -7.24 13.36 6.15
CA SER A 180 -6.23 14.28 5.61
C SER A 180 -4.92 14.23 6.39
N TYR A 181 -5.01 14.09 7.72
CA TYR A 181 -3.86 14.19 8.64
C TYR A 181 -3.23 12.84 9.00
N CYS A 182 -3.71 11.75 8.42
CA CYS A 182 -3.24 10.39 8.70
C CYS A 182 -3.22 9.54 7.44
N ALA A 183 -2.10 8.85 7.22
CA ALA A 183 -1.96 7.85 6.17
C ALA A 183 -1.32 6.60 6.78
N PHE A 184 -2.01 5.47 6.69
CA PHE A 184 -1.55 4.22 7.29
C PHE A 184 -1.94 3.02 6.44
N SER A 185 -1.15 1.97 6.60
CA SER A 185 -1.35 0.63 6.05
C SER A 185 -1.63 -0.36 7.18
N ASN A 186 -1.71 -1.66 6.89
CA ASN A 186 -1.79 -2.67 7.95
C ASN A 186 -0.48 -2.82 8.73
N ARG A 187 0.65 -2.37 8.17
CA ARG A 187 1.98 -2.53 8.77
C ARG A 187 2.42 -1.35 9.62
N GLY A 188 1.89 -0.16 9.34
CA GLY A 188 2.24 1.08 10.01
C GLY A 188 1.80 2.30 9.22
N GLY A 189 1.94 3.48 9.83
CA GLY A 189 1.55 4.73 9.19
C GLY A 189 2.09 6.00 9.84
N LEU A 190 1.88 7.12 9.16
CA LEU A 190 2.21 8.45 9.64
C LEU A 190 0.97 9.23 10.05
N VAL A 191 1.13 10.02 11.10
CA VAL A 191 0.13 10.98 11.60
C VAL A 191 0.72 12.39 11.65
N HIS A 192 -0.14 13.36 11.90
CA HIS A 192 0.20 14.76 12.09
C HIS A 192 1.36 14.96 13.10
N PRO A 193 2.31 15.87 12.84
CA PRO A 193 3.51 16.05 13.67
C PRO A 193 3.20 16.55 15.09
N HIS A 194 2.11 17.29 15.27
CA HIS A 194 1.68 17.81 16.59
C HIS A 194 0.80 16.83 17.39
N THR A 195 0.75 15.55 17.00
CA THR A 195 -0.02 14.55 17.75
C THR A 195 0.69 14.24 19.06
N SER A 196 -0.05 14.18 20.17
CA SER A 196 0.52 13.85 21.47
C SER A 196 0.98 12.38 21.51
N ILE A 197 1.94 12.07 22.38
CA ILE A 197 2.43 10.68 22.54
C ILE A 197 1.31 9.78 23.09
N GLU A 198 0.44 10.33 23.95
CA GLU A 198 -0.73 9.63 24.47
C GLU A 198 -1.70 9.25 23.34
N ASP A 199 -2.07 10.21 22.48
CA ASP A 199 -2.94 9.95 21.32
C ASP A 199 -2.31 8.95 20.34
N LEU A 200 -0.99 9.03 20.14
CA LEU A 200 -0.25 8.10 19.29
C LEU A 200 -0.36 6.66 19.79
N ASP A 201 -0.14 6.43 21.08
CA ASP A 201 -0.21 5.09 21.69
C ASP A 201 -1.65 4.53 21.67
N GLU A 202 -2.65 5.39 21.90
CA GLU A 202 -4.06 5.02 21.77
C GLU A 202 -4.41 4.61 20.33
N LEU A 203 -4.03 5.42 19.34
CA LEU A 203 -4.30 5.14 17.93
C LEU A 203 -3.53 3.91 17.43
N SER A 204 -2.28 3.72 17.88
CA SER A 204 -1.46 2.55 17.56
C SER A 204 -2.10 1.26 18.08
N THR A 205 -2.61 1.30 19.32
CA THR A 205 -3.34 0.17 19.93
C THR A 205 -4.63 -0.14 19.19
N LEU A 206 -5.37 0.90 18.80
CA LEU A 206 -6.63 0.76 18.06
C LEU A 206 -6.41 0.20 16.65
N LEU A 207 -5.44 0.74 15.91
CA LEU A 207 -5.14 0.32 14.53
C LEU A 207 -4.35 -0.99 14.44
N GLN A 208 -3.81 -1.47 15.58
CA GLN A 208 -2.92 -2.63 15.67
C GLN A 208 -1.64 -2.49 14.83
N ALA A 209 -1.23 -1.25 14.57
CA ALA A 209 -0.10 -0.92 13.70
C ALA A 209 0.69 0.26 14.28
N PRO A 210 2.04 0.23 14.21
CA PRO A 210 2.87 1.33 14.71
C PRO A 210 2.62 2.61 13.92
N LEU A 211 2.42 3.70 14.66
CA LEU A 211 2.26 5.04 14.11
C LEU A 211 3.41 5.94 14.53
N VAL A 212 3.81 6.84 13.64
CA VAL A 212 4.81 7.87 13.94
C VAL A 212 4.30 9.24 13.49
N ALA A 213 4.53 10.24 14.32
CA ALA A 213 4.29 11.63 13.96
C ALA A 213 5.41 12.14 13.05
N GLY A 214 5.07 12.69 11.89
CA GLY A 214 6.04 13.17 10.93
C GLY A 214 5.43 14.16 9.94
N THR A 215 6.22 14.57 8.95
CA THR A 215 5.79 15.45 7.86
C THR A 215 6.13 14.84 6.51
N ILE A 216 5.58 15.42 5.46
CA ILE A 216 5.90 15.07 4.08
C ILE A 216 6.14 16.33 3.23
N ASN A 217 6.78 16.23 2.07
CA ASN A 217 6.95 17.35 1.14
C ASN A 217 7.61 18.59 1.78
N ARG A 218 8.71 18.41 2.51
CA ARG A 218 9.47 19.47 3.20
C ARG A 218 8.67 20.16 4.32
N GLY A 219 8.02 19.38 5.18
CA GLY A 219 7.34 19.92 6.36
C GLY A 219 5.83 20.16 6.20
N SER A 220 5.19 19.59 5.17
CA SER A 220 3.73 19.57 5.09
C SER A 220 3.13 18.67 6.17
N GLU A 221 2.13 19.20 6.86
CA GLU A 221 1.38 18.50 7.91
C GLU A 221 0.24 17.65 7.35
N VAL A 222 -0.11 17.85 6.07
CA VAL A 222 -1.16 17.07 5.39
C VAL A 222 -0.55 15.81 4.77
N ILE A 223 -0.42 14.78 5.62
CA ILE A 223 0.22 13.52 5.26
C ILE A 223 -0.48 12.86 4.07
N ALA A 224 -1.80 12.73 4.11
CA ALA A 224 -2.53 11.92 3.15
C ALA A 224 -2.67 12.56 1.76
N ALA A 225 -2.37 13.86 1.64
CA ALA A 225 -2.26 14.51 0.33
C ALA A 225 -0.87 14.30 -0.28
N GLY A 226 0.18 14.22 0.54
CA GLY A 226 1.56 14.06 0.06
C GLY A 226 1.93 12.61 -0.28
N MET A 227 1.28 11.62 0.31
CA MET A 227 1.55 10.20 0.08
C MET A 227 0.30 9.33 -0.01
N THR A 228 0.45 8.20 -0.68
CA THR A 228 -0.45 7.05 -0.58
C THR A 228 0.35 5.79 -0.28
N VAL A 229 -0.16 4.93 0.60
CA VAL A 229 0.58 3.76 1.07
C VAL A 229 -0.30 2.52 1.09
N ASN A 230 0.27 1.38 0.73
CA ASN A 230 -0.28 0.06 0.97
C ASN A 230 0.75 -0.82 1.70
N ASP A 231 0.48 -2.12 1.82
CA ASP A 231 1.34 -3.01 2.58
C ASP A 231 2.68 -3.36 1.92
N TRP A 232 2.96 -2.93 0.68
CA TRP A 232 4.20 -3.28 -0.05
C TRP A 232 4.82 -2.14 -0.88
N THR A 233 4.15 -1.00 -0.98
CA THR A 233 4.56 0.17 -1.75
C THR A 233 4.06 1.44 -1.09
N ALA A 234 4.86 2.50 -1.19
CA ALA A 234 4.42 3.85 -0.85
C ALA A 234 4.80 4.80 -1.98
N PHE A 235 3.87 5.64 -2.39
CA PHE A 235 4.08 6.69 -3.38
C PHE A 235 4.10 8.03 -2.66
N CYS A 236 5.17 8.78 -2.82
CA CYS A 236 5.41 10.06 -2.14
C CYS A 236 5.67 11.17 -3.16
N GLY A 237 5.24 12.38 -2.81
CA GLY A 237 5.50 13.59 -3.60
C GLY A 237 6.98 13.89 -3.78
N SER A 238 7.33 14.59 -4.86
CA SER A 238 8.71 14.89 -5.21
C SER A 238 9.47 15.78 -4.25
N ASP A 239 8.75 16.58 -3.45
CA ASP A 239 9.37 17.45 -2.47
C ASP A 239 9.77 16.71 -1.20
N THR A 240 9.34 15.46 -1.03
CA THR A 240 9.67 14.65 0.15
C THR A 240 11.18 14.50 0.31
N THR A 241 11.68 14.90 1.47
CA THR A 241 13.13 14.86 1.77
C THR A 241 13.59 13.43 2.06
N ALA A 242 14.89 13.16 1.88
CA ALA A 242 15.47 11.85 2.21
C ALA A 242 15.22 11.45 3.68
N MET A 243 15.18 12.42 4.59
CA MET A 243 14.88 12.18 6.00
C MET A 243 13.42 11.74 6.18
N GLU A 244 12.46 12.42 5.55
CA GLU A 244 11.04 12.03 5.58
C GLU A 244 10.83 10.63 4.96
N LEU A 245 11.49 10.34 3.83
CA LEU A 245 11.45 9.02 3.20
C LEU A 245 11.98 7.91 4.12
N SER A 246 13.09 8.15 4.82
CA SER A 246 13.66 7.18 5.76
C SER A 246 12.72 6.84 6.93
N VAL A 247 11.95 7.82 7.40
CA VAL A 247 10.94 7.62 8.45
C VAL A 247 9.80 6.78 7.90
N ILE A 248 9.28 7.11 6.72
CA ILE A 248 8.19 6.35 6.07
C ILE A 248 8.61 4.89 5.84
N GLU A 249 9.83 4.66 5.37
CA GLU A 249 10.38 3.32 5.15
C GLU A 249 10.43 2.48 6.42
N SER A 250 10.94 3.08 7.50
CA SER A 250 11.06 2.43 8.80
C SER A 250 9.69 2.09 9.41
N VAL A 251 8.70 2.97 9.24
CA VAL A 251 7.40 2.85 9.91
C VAL A 251 6.48 1.87 9.20
N CYS A 252 6.40 1.96 7.89
CA CYS A 252 5.59 1.03 7.08
C CYS A 252 6.27 -0.34 6.92
N LYS A 253 7.45 -0.55 7.53
CA LYS A 253 8.26 -1.78 7.43
C LYS A 253 8.44 -2.18 5.97
N LEU A 254 8.80 -1.21 5.14
CA LEU A 254 9.05 -1.38 3.70
C LEU A 254 10.35 -2.14 3.41
N THR A 255 11.15 -2.37 4.45
CA THR A 255 12.41 -3.09 4.41
C THR A 255 12.35 -4.43 5.18
N GLU A 256 11.49 -5.36 4.77
CA GLU A 256 11.65 -6.78 5.15
C GLU A 256 11.32 -7.71 3.97
N ALA A 257 12.24 -7.74 3.00
CA ALA A 257 12.41 -8.89 2.11
C ALA A 257 13.91 -9.14 1.89
N GLN A 258 14.47 -9.96 2.80
CA GLN A 258 15.76 -10.68 2.76
C GLN A 258 17.07 -9.89 2.90
N PRO A 259 17.66 -9.99 4.11
CA PRO A 259 18.98 -10.61 4.23
C PRO A 259 18.95 -11.88 5.09
N THR A 260 17.83 -12.22 5.73
CA THR A 260 17.76 -13.40 6.61
C THR A 260 17.79 -14.70 5.82
N ALA A 261 17.03 -14.84 4.73
CA ALA A 261 17.07 -16.07 3.92
C ALA A 261 18.45 -16.32 3.29
N ILE A 262 19.12 -15.28 2.79
CA ILE A 262 20.48 -15.39 2.22
C ILE A 262 21.50 -15.69 3.32
N VAL A 263 21.42 -15.05 4.49
CA VAL A 263 22.34 -15.32 5.61
C VAL A 263 22.09 -16.71 6.20
N GLU A 264 20.85 -17.19 6.21
CA GLU A 264 20.48 -18.51 6.72
C GLU A 264 20.84 -19.61 5.73
N GLU A 265 20.70 -19.37 4.42
CA GLU A 265 21.21 -20.25 3.36
C GLU A 265 22.76 -20.26 3.34
N MET A 266 23.42 -19.10 3.51
CA MET A 266 24.88 -19.03 3.66
C MET A 266 25.38 -19.71 4.94
N ARG A 267 24.66 -19.57 6.06
CA ARG A 267 24.97 -20.31 7.30
C ARG A 267 24.80 -21.80 7.10
N LYS A 268 23.71 -22.22 6.44
CA LYS A 268 23.43 -23.63 6.17
C LYS A 268 24.50 -24.23 5.25
N SER A 269 24.92 -23.51 4.21
CA SER A 269 26.02 -23.94 3.35
C SER A 269 27.34 -24.06 4.11
N LEU A 270 27.68 -23.10 4.98
CA LEU A 270 28.92 -23.14 5.79
C LEU A 270 28.91 -24.30 6.79
N ILE A 271 27.76 -24.58 7.41
CA ILE A 271 27.60 -25.70 8.33
C ILE A 271 27.72 -27.03 7.58
N ASP A 272 27.15 -27.14 6.39
CA ASP A 272 27.28 -28.34 5.54
C ASP A 272 28.73 -28.56 5.09
N THR A 273 29.50 -27.51 4.75
CA THR A 273 30.94 -27.67 4.44
C THR A 273 31.73 -28.15 5.66
N GLN A 274 31.45 -27.60 6.85
CA GLN A 274 32.12 -28.04 8.08
C GLN A 274 31.74 -29.48 8.47
N LEU A 275 30.49 -29.90 8.24
CA LEU A 275 30.04 -31.27 8.47
C LEU A 275 30.68 -32.26 7.48
N ILE A 276 30.88 -31.85 6.23
CA ILE A 276 31.60 -32.64 5.21
C ILE A 276 33.08 -32.80 5.61
N GLU A 277 33.74 -31.73 6.04
CA GLU A 277 35.14 -31.80 6.51
C GLU A 277 35.28 -32.70 7.75
N HIS A 278 34.35 -32.61 8.71
CA HIS A 278 34.38 -33.44 9.90
C HIS A 278 34.08 -34.93 9.62
N LYS A 279 33.25 -35.24 8.60
CA LYS A 279 33.04 -36.62 8.11
C LYS A 279 34.22 -37.15 7.31
N ALA A 280 34.87 -36.32 6.50
CA ALA A 280 36.05 -36.71 5.71
C ALA A 280 37.24 -37.08 6.61
N LEU A 281 37.43 -36.35 7.72
CA LEU A 281 38.47 -36.66 8.72
C LEU A 281 38.23 -37.98 9.47
N ASN A 282 36.96 -38.39 9.66
CA ASN A 282 36.61 -39.66 10.32
C ASN A 282 36.60 -40.88 9.39
N LEU A 283 36.66 -40.70 8.06
CA LEU A 283 36.60 -41.79 7.08
C LEU A 283 37.95 -42.14 6.43
N GLY A 284 39.05 -41.50 6.81
CA GLY A 284 40.40 -41.96 6.47
C GLY A 284 40.68 -42.14 4.98
N VAL A 285 40.08 -41.33 4.10
CA VAL A 285 40.38 -41.37 2.66
C VAL A 285 41.54 -40.43 2.36
N VAL A 286 42.75 -40.99 2.42
CA VAL A 286 43.98 -40.36 1.96
C VAL A 286 44.04 -40.45 0.43
N GLY A 287 44.07 -39.28 -0.22
CA GLY A 287 44.90 -39.00 -1.39
C GLY A 287 44.55 -39.62 -2.75
N SER A 288 44.03 -38.78 -3.65
CA SER A 288 44.66 -38.56 -4.96
C SER A 288 44.35 -37.15 -5.47
N SER A 289 45.33 -36.56 -6.14
CA SER A 289 45.56 -35.14 -6.43
C SER A 289 44.53 -34.45 -7.35
N PRO A 290 44.45 -33.10 -7.33
CA PRO A 290 43.47 -32.33 -8.10
C PRO A 290 44.03 -31.93 -9.47
N THR A 291 43.63 -32.65 -10.53
CA THR A 291 43.80 -32.18 -11.91
C THR A 291 42.62 -32.65 -12.76
N GLU A 292 41.47 -31.98 -12.66
CA GLU A 292 40.44 -32.06 -13.72
C GLU A 292 39.48 -30.86 -13.61
N SER A 293 39.21 -30.26 -14.76
CA SER A 293 38.47 -28.99 -14.96
C SER A 293 36.96 -29.12 -14.69
N PRO A 294 36.23 -28.00 -14.47
CA PRO A 294 34.89 -27.99 -13.86
C PRO A 294 33.73 -28.51 -14.75
N THR A 295 34.00 -29.13 -15.90
CA THR A 295 32.97 -29.51 -16.89
C THR A 295 32.56 -30.99 -16.84
N GLU A 296 33.26 -31.88 -16.14
CA GLU A 296 32.91 -33.32 -16.08
C GLU A 296 32.17 -33.76 -14.81
N ALA A 297 32.16 -32.94 -13.75
CA ALA A 297 31.44 -33.27 -12.51
C ALA A 297 29.90 -33.22 -12.64
N ALA A 298 29.37 -32.52 -13.66
CA ALA A 298 27.92 -32.34 -13.84
C ALA A 298 27.22 -33.53 -14.53
N LEU A 299 27.96 -34.40 -15.23
CA LEU A 299 27.36 -35.53 -15.97
C LEU A 299 27.17 -36.79 -15.10
N ASN A 300 27.99 -36.99 -14.07
CA ASN A 300 27.97 -38.19 -13.23
C ASN A 300 26.90 -38.19 -12.12
N LEU A 301 26.20 -37.08 -11.88
CA LEU A 301 25.06 -37.04 -10.95
C LEU A 301 23.71 -37.39 -11.60
N SER A 302 23.65 -37.52 -12.94
CA SER A 302 22.39 -37.82 -13.65
C SER A 302 22.17 -39.31 -13.96
N LEU A 303 23.17 -40.16 -13.75
CA LEU A 303 23.14 -41.59 -14.15
C LEU A 303 23.15 -42.59 -12.96
N GLY A 304 23.07 -42.12 -11.72
CA GLY A 304 23.21 -42.96 -10.51
C GLY A 304 21.94 -43.67 -10.03
N THR A 305 20.79 -43.56 -10.71
CA THR A 305 19.50 -44.00 -10.14
C THR A 305 18.77 -45.03 -10.99
N PHE A 306 19.43 -46.01 -11.63
CA PHE A 306 18.70 -47.15 -12.21
C PHE A 306 19.56 -48.42 -12.30
N TYR A 307 19.03 -49.51 -11.73
CA TYR A 307 19.37 -50.94 -11.88
C TYR A 307 20.53 -51.57 -11.07
N TYR A 308 20.18 -52.35 -10.05
CA TYR A 308 20.62 -53.74 -9.75
C TYR A 308 19.66 -54.24 -8.63
N SER A 309 18.94 -55.36 -8.66
CA SER A 309 18.91 -56.54 -9.54
C SER A 309 17.64 -57.36 -9.32
N ALA A 310 17.03 -57.85 -10.40
CA ALA A 310 16.06 -58.94 -10.43
C ALA A 310 16.73 -60.30 -10.11
N SER A 311 16.02 -61.29 -9.55
CA SER A 311 15.55 -62.55 -10.19
C SER A 311 15.23 -63.63 -9.12
N PRO A 312 14.59 -64.78 -9.40
CA PRO A 312 13.56 -65.12 -10.39
C PRO A 312 12.33 -65.88 -9.79
N LEU A 313 11.25 -65.97 -10.57
CA LEU A 313 10.08 -66.85 -10.35
C LEU A 313 10.41 -68.35 -10.52
N PRO A 314 9.55 -69.26 -9.99
CA PRO A 314 8.91 -70.21 -10.90
C PRO A 314 7.40 -70.48 -10.64
N HIS A 315 6.67 -70.48 -11.74
CA HIS A 315 5.49 -71.25 -12.20
C HIS A 315 4.62 -72.15 -11.28
N TYR A 316 3.30 -72.10 -11.59
CA TYR A 316 2.26 -73.18 -11.67
C TYR A 316 2.11 -74.11 -10.44
N ILE A 317 0.97 -74.25 -9.75
CA ILE A 317 -0.46 -74.44 -10.10
C ILE A 317 -1.30 -73.87 -8.96
#